data_AF-A0A3D4A9B1-F1
#
_entry.id   AF-A0A3D4A9B1-F1
#
_cell.length_a   1.000
_cell.length_b   1.000
_cell.length_c   1.000
_cell.angle_alpha   90.00
_cell.angle_beta   90.00
_cell.angle_gamma   90.00
#
_symmetry.space_group_name_H-M   'P 1'
#
loop_
_entity.id
_entity.type
_entity.pdbx_description
1 polymer ?
#
loop_
_entity_poly.entity_id
_entity_poly.type
_entity_poly.pdbx_seq_one_letter_code
_entity_poly.pdbx_strand_id
1 'polypeptide(L)'
;LKKFPTNGPNILVKAGEENAGVVDIGDGWAVAFKIESHNHPSAIEPFQGAATGVGGIIRDIFTMGARPEFCLNSLRFGPITEPVGRDSVEPSN
;
A
#
# COMPACT_ATOMS: atom_id res chain seq x y z
N LEU A 1 10.52 14.13 9.73
CA LEU A 1 9.48 13.31 10.40
C LEU A 1 9.17 13.75 11.84
N LYS A 2 10.15 14.12 12.69
CA LYS A 2 9.94 14.51 14.10
C LYS A 2 9.01 15.71 14.40
N LYS A 3 8.59 16.46 13.38
CA LYS A 3 7.71 17.63 13.52
C LYS A 3 6.22 17.26 13.43
N PHE A 4 5.90 16.05 12.98
CA PHE A 4 4.51 15.61 12.92
C PHE A 4 3.99 15.30 14.33
N PRO A 5 2.73 15.63 14.64
CA PRO A 5 2.10 15.17 15.86
C PRO A 5 1.93 13.65 15.80
N THR A 6 2.38 12.95 16.84
CA THR A 6 2.35 11.47 16.91
C THR A 6 1.57 10.94 18.11
N ASN A 7 0.98 11.82 18.92
CA ASN A 7 0.24 11.47 20.13
C ASN A 7 -1.19 12.03 20.03
N GLY A 8 -2.14 11.31 20.61
CA GLY A 8 -3.54 11.68 20.66
C GLY A 8 -4.35 10.65 21.45
N PRO A 9 -5.55 11.00 21.94
CA PRO A 9 -6.34 10.13 22.81
C PRO A 9 -6.75 8.82 22.15
N ASN A 10 -6.91 8.81 20.82
CA ASN A 10 -7.36 7.64 20.06
C ASN A 10 -6.20 6.90 19.38
N ILE A 11 -4.95 7.27 19.64
CA ILE A 11 -3.78 6.59 19.04
C ILE A 11 -3.40 5.42 19.95
N LEU A 12 -3.55 4.20 19.44
CA LEU A 12 -3.26 2.97 20.18
C LEU A 12 -1.81 2.50 19.97
N VAL A 13 -1.21 2.84 18.83
CA VAL A 13 0.18 2.51 18.48
C VAL A 13 0.89 3.77 18.01
N LYS A 14 2.03 4.12 18.62
CA LYS A 14 2.75 5.34 18.22
C LYS A 14 3.49 5.13 16.90
N ALA A 15 3.68 6.23 16.17
CA ALA A 15 4.41 6.22 14.91
C ALA A 15 5.82 5.63 15.08
N GLY A 16 6.09 4.53 14.37
CA GLY A 16 7.40 3.87 14.34
C GLY A 16 7.67 2.88 15.48
N GLU A 17 6.70 2.62 16.37
CA GLU A 17 6.82 1.53 17.36
C GLU A 17 6.55 0.16 16.72
N GLU A 18 5.64 0.10 15.75
CA GLU A 18 5.19 -1.14 15.10
C GLU A 18 5.10 -1.00 13.57
N ASN A 19 4.76 -2.10 12.89
CA ASN A 19 4.64 -2.16 11.43
C ASN A 19 3.56 -1.24 10.85
N ALA A 20 2.45 -1.01 11.56
CA ALA A 20 1.34 -0.16 11.11
C ALA A 20 0.78 0.71 12.24
N GLY A 21 0.12 1.81 11.88
CA GLY A 21 -0.57 2.67 12.84
C GLY A 21 -1.93 2.08 13.21
N VAL A 22 -2.33 2.23 14.46
CA VAL A 22 -3.64 1.76 14.96
C VAL A 22 -4.36 2.88 15.68
N VAL A 23 -5.62 3.09 15.32
CA VAL A 23 -6.49 4.11 15.92
C VAL A 23 -7.76 3.47 16.48
N ASP A 24 -8.16 3.90 17.66
CA ASP A 24 -9.46 3.57 18.27
C ASP A 24 -10.57 4.33 17.53
N ILE A 25 -11.62 3.61 17.14
CA ILE A 25 -12.81 4.16 16.48
C ILE A 25 -14.07 4.04 17.33
N GLY A 26 -13.96 3.59 18.59
CA GLY A 26 -15.07 3.42 19.52
C GLY A 26 -15.68 2.02 19.49
N ASP A 27 -16.61 1.77 20.41
CA ASP A 27 -17.39 0.51 20.50
C ASP A 27 -16.55 -0.78 20.56
N GLY A 28 -15.33 -0.68 21.08
CA GLY A 28 -14.38 -1.80 21.15
C GLY A 28 -13.69 -2.13 19.83
N TRP A 29 -13.82 -1.28 18.81
CA TRP A 29 -13.18 -1.44 17.50
C TRP A 29 -11.96 -0.56 17.34
N ALA A 30 -10.99 -1.06 16.59
CA ALA A 30 -9.81 -0.31 16.18
C ALA A 30 -9.53 -0.55 14.69
N VAL A 31 -8.91 0.43 14.05
CA VAL A 31 -8.47 0.35 12.65
C VAL A 31 -6.96 0.39 12.59
N ALA A 32 -6.37 -0.66 12.04
CA ALA A 32 -4.98 -0.67 11.63
C ALA A 32 -4.86 -0.18 10.18
N PHE A 33 -3.94 0.74 9.91
CA PHE A 33 -3.67 1.21 8.56
C PHE A 33 -2.19 1.57 8.37
N LYS A 34 -1.72 1.41 7.13
CA LYS A 34 -0.37 1.75 6.70
C LYS A 34 -0.43 2.17 5.23
N ILE A 35 0.58 2.90 4.79
CA ILE A 35 0.84 3.15 3.37
C ILE A 35 2.29 2.78 3.08
N GLU A 36 2.52 2.11 1.96
CA GLU A 36 3.84 1.78 1.44
C GLU A 36 3.96 2.17 -0.03
N SER A 37 5.19 2.14 -0.53
CA SER A 37 5.48 2.37 -1.94
C SER A 37 6.25 1.19 -2.50
N HIS A 38 5.99 0.86 -3.76
CA HIS A 38 6.73 -0.18 -4.47
C HIS A 38 7.26 0.35 -5.81
N ASN A 39 7.80 1.57 -5.79
CA ASN A 39 8.04 2.39 -6.98
C ASN A 39 9.11 1.80 -7.91
N HIS A 40 10.32 1.54 -7.39
CA HIS A 40 11.43 1.07 -8.23
C HIS A 40 11.12 -0.28 -8.88
N PRO A 41 10.61 -1.30 -8.15
CA PRO A 41 10.28 -2.57 -8.80
C PRO A 41 9.10 -2.44 -9.76
N SER A 42 8.08 -1.63 -9.45
CA SER A 42 6.96 -1.39 -10.36
C SER A 42 7.34 -0.65 -11.65
N ALA A 43 8.44 0.11 -11.63
CA ALA A 43 8.98 0.74 -12.83
C ALA A 43 9.69 -0.26 -13.76
N ILE A 44 10.29 -1.31 -13.20
CA ILE A 44 11.00 -2.36 -13.95
C ILE A 44 10.05 -3.46 -14.41
N GLU A 45 9.21 -3.95 -13.50
CA GLU A 45 8.22 -5.00 -13.72
C GLU A 45 6.90 -4.50 -13.09
N PRO A 46 5.96 -3.95 -13.88
CA PRO A 46 4.75 -3.33 -13.33
C PRO A 46 3.80 -4.29 -12.62
N PHE A 47 3.64 -5.52 -13.11
CA PHE A 47 2.62 -6.44 -12.61
C PHE A 47 3.05 -7.05 -11.28
N GLN A 48 4.20 -7.71 -11.25
CA GLN A 48 4.83 -8.27 -10.07
C GLN A 48 5.26 -7.19 -9.09
N GLY A 49 5.80 -6.06 -9.56
CA GLY A 49 6.16 -4.95 -8.68
C GLY A 49 4.95 -4.40 -7.90
N ALA A 50 3.79 -4.28 -8.54
CA ALA A 50 2.57 -3.91 -7.85
C ALA A 50 2.05 -5.04 -6.94
N ALA A 51 2.05 -6.30 -7.42
CA ALA A 51 1.55 -7.44 -6.66
C ALA A 51 2.35 -7.69 -5.37
N THR A 52 3.68 -7.58 -5.41
CA THR A 52 4.52 -7.72 -4.20
C THR A 52 4.30 -6.56 -3.24
N GLY A 53 4.02 -5.35 -3.75
CA GLY A 53 3.62 -4.21 -2.92
C GLY A 53 2.31 -4.44 -2.17
N VAL A 54 1.29 -4.98 -2.86
CA VAL A 54 0.02 -5.37 -2.23
C VAL A 54 0.25 -6.48 -1.20
N GLY A 55 1.08 -7.47 -1.50
CA GLY A 55 1.44 -8.54 -0.57
C GLY A 55 2.17 -8.04 0.69
N GLY A 56 2.99 -7.00 0.56
CA GLY A 56 3.68 -6.34 1.68
C GLY A 56 2.70 -5.66 2.62
N ILE A 57 1.88 -4.76 2.10
CA ILE A 57 0.94 -3.97 2.93
C ILE A 57 -0.09 -4.86 3.65
N ILE A 58 -0.58 -5.92 2.99
CA ILE A 58 -1.51 -6.88 3.61
C ILE A 58 -0.85 -7.58 4.81
N ARG A 59 0.44 -7.94 4.68
CA ARG A 59 1.19 -8.61 5.74
C ARG A 59 1.39 -7.71 6.95
N ASP A 60 1.69 -6.45 6.74
CA ASP A 60 1.86 -5.49 7.84
C ASP A 60 0.59 -5.39 8.68
N ILE A 61 -0.57 -5.24 8.03
CA ILE A 61 -1.87 -5.20 8.74
C ILE A 61 -2.13 -6.52 9.47
N PHE A 62 -1.87 -7.66 8.83
CA PHE A 62 -2.04 -8.97 9.44
C PHE A 62 -1.16 -9.15 10.69
N THR A 63 0.09 -8.65 10.67
CA THR A 63 0.99 -8.75 11.83
C THR A 63 0.53 -7.94 13.04
N MET A 64 -0.35 -6.96 12.85
CA MET A 64 -1.00 -6.22 13.95
C MET A 64 -2.15 -7.01 14.59
N GLY A 65 -2.48 -8.20 14.09
CA GLY A 65 -3.68 -8.96 14.50
C GLY A 65 -4.98 -8.42 13.91
N ALA A 66 -4.91 -7.49 12.95
CA ALA A 66 -6.08 -6.93 12.28
C ALA A 66 -6.43 -7.72 11.01
N ARG A 67 -7.72 -7.81 10.69
CA ARG A 67 -8.20 -8.38 9.42
C ARG A 67 -8.13 -7.32 8.31
N PRO A 68 -7.49 -7.59 7.17
CA PRO A 68 -7.53 -6.68 6.03
C PRO A 68 -8.95 -6.60 5.43
N GLU A 69 -9.55 -5.41 5.46
CA GLU A 69 -10.89 -5.15 4.90
C GLU A 69 -10.85 -4.37 3.58
N PHE A 70 -9.94 -3.40 3.47
CA PHE A 70 -9.83 -2.48 2.34
C PHE A 70 -8.38 -2.35 1.89
N CYS A 71 -8.19 -2.16 0.58
CA CYS A 71 -6.89 -1.86 -0.02
C CYS A 71 -7.06 -0.68 -0.97
N LEU A 72 -6.23 0.35 -0.81
CA LEU A 72 -6.25 1.56 -1.63
C LEU A 72 -4.94 1.71 -2.39
N ASN A 73 -5.01 2.16 -3.64
CA ASN A 73 -3.85 2.39 -4.50
C ASN A 73 -3.68 3.89 -4.80
N SER A 74 -2.41 4.33 -4.81
CA SER A 74 -2.03 5.72 -5.06
C SER A 74 -1.09 5.79 -6.26
N LEU A 75 -1.65 5.67 -7.46
CA LEU A 75 -0.90 5.48 -8.71
C LEU A 75 -0.56 6.81 -9.39
N ARG A 76 0.66 6.89 -9.94
CA ARG A 76 1.14 8.05 -10.71
C ARG A 76 1.96 7.53 -11.87
N PHE A 77 1.57 7.92 -13.08
CA PHE A 77 2.22 7.57 -14.33
C PHE A 77 2.53 8.83 -15.12
N GLY A 78 3.39 8.69 -16.14
CA GLY A 78 3.49 9.71 -17.20
C GLY A 78 2.20 9.80 -18.03
N PRO A 79 2.15 10.71 -19.01
CA PRO A 79 1.02 10.80 -19.94
C PRO A 79 0.72 9.45 -20.59
N ILE A 80 -0.56 9.13 -20.76
CA ILE A 80 -1.00 7.96 -21.52
C ILE A 80 -0.77 8.27 -23.00
N THR A 81 0.39 7.90 -23.52
CA THR A 81 0.71 7.95 -24.95
C THR A 81 0.39 6.62 -25.61
N GLU A 82 0.37 6.59 -26.94
CA GLU A 82 0.28 5.31 -27.65
C GLU A 82 1.37 4.34 -27.16
N PRO A 83 1.03 3.04 -27.04
CA PRO A 83 1.95 2.05 -26.54
C PRO A 83 3.18 1.99 -27.45
N VAL A 84 4.37 2.23 -26.89
CA VAL A 84 5.62 1.80 -27.53
C VAL A 84 5.68 0.28 -27.39
N GLY A 85 5.15 -0.41 -28.40
CA GLY A 85 5.33 -1.84 -28.64
C GLY A 85 4.56 -2.77 -27.72
N ARG A 86 3.24 -2.91 -27.93
CA ARG A 86 2.48 -4.14 -27.64
C ARG A 86 1.31 -4.33 -28.62
N ASP A 87 1.55 -4.19 -29.93
CA ASP A 87 0.58 -4.54 -30.98
C ASP A 87 1.30 -4.95 -32.29
N SER A 88 2.23 -5.90 -32.22
CA SER A 88 2.80 -6.52 -33.43
C SER A 88 3.12 -8.01 -33.28
N VAL A 89 2.34 -8.73 -32.46
CA VAL A 89 2.25 -10.19 -32.61
C VAL A 89 0.96 -10.45 -33.37
N GLU A 90 1.06 -10.46 -34.70
CA GLU A 90 0.03 -11.08 -35.53
C GLU A 90 -0.14 -12.54 -35.10
N PRO A 91 -1.38 -13.06 -34.96
CA PRO A 91 -1.58 -14.49 -34.81
C PRO A 91 -1.17 -15.16 -36.13
N SER A 92 -0.05 -15.87 -36.11
CA SER A 92 0.30 -16.79 -37.21
C SER A 92 -0.75 -17.89 -37.29
N ASN A 93 -1.38 -18.01 -38.47
CA ASN A 93 -2.15 -19.18 -38.88
C ASN A 93 -1.37 -20.48 -38.69
#